data_AF-A0A1Y1Y8I1-F1
#
_entry.id   AF-A0A1Y1Y8I1-F1
#
_cell.length_a   1.000
_cell.length_b   1.000
_cell.length_c   1.000
_cell.angle_alpha   90.00
_cell.angle_beta   90.00
_cell.angle_gamma   90.00
#
_symmetry.space_group_name_H-M   'P 1'
#
loop_
_entity.id
_entity.type
_entity.pdbx_description
1 polymer ?
#
loop_
_entity_poly.entity_id
_entity_poly.type
_entity_poly.pdbx_seq_one_letter_code
_entity_poly.pdbx_strand_id
1 'polypeptide(L)'
;MSDEEGASNNELILAACKNDHLDMLEDVLNQPGTFNVNHADSLGNTGLHYAAKFGALSCVASLLQQPEIEVDKQNRISFDTPLHMAVTYKDDPSVTLEMVQLLIEHDADPRIPNKLRQKPVDIVDRGFPELRSLLQQAELGINMGQDDIVGDDSDSDSDGEISE
;
A
#
# COMPACT_ATOMS: atom_id res chain seq x y z
N MET A 1 -7.22 38.72 -16.52
CA MET A 1 -7.75 37.41 -16.92
C MET A 1 -7.03 36.43 -16.02
N SER A 2 -7.68 36.09 -14.91
CA SER A 2 -7.22 35.04 -14.01
C SER A 2 -7.50 33.75 -14.74
N ASP A 3 -6.45 33.11 -15.27
CA ASP A 3 -6.55 31.74 -15.73
C ASP A 3 -6.95 30.90 -14.51
N GLU A 4 -8.26 30.62 -14.39
CA GLU A 4 -8.75 29.52 -13.58
C GLU A 4 -8.29 28.24 -14.28
N GLU A 5 -7.00 27.94 -14.19
CA GLU A 5 -6.51 26.60 -14.39
C GLU A 5 -7.18 25.76 -13.30
N GLY A 6 -8.27 25.09 -13.68
CA GLY A 6 -8.96 24.14 -12.82
C GLY A 6 -7.97 23.11 -12.26
N ALA A 7 -8.34 22.50 -11.13
CA ALA A 7 -7.51 21.48 -10.50
C ALA A 7 -7.07 20.43 -11.53
N SER A 8 -5.79 20.13 -11.56
CA SER A 8 -5.24 19.10 -12.44
C SER A 8 -5.83 17.73 -12.07
N ASN A 9 -5.83 16.78 -13.02
CA ASN A 9 -6.32 15.42 -12.76
C ASN A 9 -5.60 14.74 -11.58
N ASN A 10 -4.32 15.06 -11.37
CA ASN A 10 -3.56 14.61 -10.21
C ASN A 10 -4.13 15.16 -8.89
N GLU A 11 -4.46 16.45 -8.84
CA GLU A 11 -5.07 17.08 -7.67
C GLU A 11 -6.51 16.58 -7.45
N LEU A 12 -7.25 16.30 -8.52
CA LEU A 12 -8.58 15.71 -8.45
C LEU A 12 -8.55 14.32 -7.82
N ILE A 13 -7.57 13.47 -8.15
CA ILE A 13 -7.39 12.16 -7.50
C ILE A 13 -7.19 12.33 -5.99
N LEU A 14 -6.29 13.24 -5.57
CA LEU A 14 -6.04 13.50 -4.15
C LEU A 14 -7.30 14.00 -3.44
N ALA A 15 -8.04 14.93 -4.06
CA ALA A 15 -9.27 15.47 -3.51
C ALA A 15 -10.39 14.43 -3.42
N ALA A 16 -10.54 13.59 -4.44
CA ALA A 16 -11.54 12.51 -4.46
C ALA A 16 -11.28 11.51 -3.33
N CYS A 17 -10.03 11.03 -3.20
CA CYS A 17 -9.62 10.09 -2.16
C CYS A 17 -9.80 10.66 -0.74
N LYS A 18 -9.57 11.96 -0.57
CA LYS A 18 -9.71 12.64 0.73
C LYS A 18 -11.16 12.75 1.19
N ASN A 19 -12.12 12.78 0.27
CA ASN A 19 -13.55 12.97 0.57
C ASN A 19 -14.41 11.75 0.23
N ASP A 20 -13.80 10.60 -0.09
CA ASP A 20 -14.46 9.38 -0.57
C ASP A 20 -15.41 9.63 -1.77
N HIS A 21 -15.00 10.48 -2.70
CA HIS A 21 -15.78 10.78 -3.90
C HIS A 21 -15.40 9.82 -5.04
N LEU A 22 -15.92 8.60 -4.99
CA LEU A 22 -15.63 7.55 -5.99
C LEU A 22 -15.91 8.00 -7.42
N ASP A 23 -17.06 8.62 -7.68
CA ASP A 23 -17.45 9.03 -9.05
C ASP A 23 -16.41 9.97 -9.67
N MET A 24 -15.91 10.95 -8.89
CA MET A 24 -14.87 11.89 -9.33
C MET A 24 -13.54 11.18 -9.57
N LEU A 25 -13.21 10.17 -8.75
CA LEU A 25 -12.01 9.37 -8.95
C LEU A 25 -12.12 8.57 -10.25
N GLU A 26 -13.23 7.86 -10.46
CA GLU A 26 -13.45 7.04 -11.65
C GLU A 26 -13.48 7.86 -12.94
N ASP A 27 -14.08 9.05 -12.92
CA ASP A 27 -14.06 9.99 -14.06
C ASP A 27 -12.63 10.31 -14.50
N VAL A 28 -11.70 10.47 -13.56
CA VAL A 28 -10.29 10.71 -13.85
C VAL A 28 -9.57 9.42 -14.28
N LEU A 29 -9.78 8.30 -13.56
CA LEU A 29 -9.12 7.03 -13.86
C LEU A 29 -9.50 6.48 -15.24
N ASN A 30 -10.70 6.80 -15.74
CA ASN A 30 -11.16 6.45 -17.09
C ASN A 30 -10.52 7.29 -18.22
N GLN A 31 -9.60 8.21 -17.89
CA GLN A 31 -8.86 9.04 -18.85
C GLN A 31 -7.36 8.73 -18.80
N PRO A 32 -6.92 7.53 -19.25
CA PRO A 32 -5.53 7.12 -19.14
C PRO A 32 -4.57 8.09 -19.84
N GLY A 33 -3.38 8.28 -19.25
CA GLY A 33 -2.36 9.20 -19.77
C GLY A 33 -2.57 10.67 -19.41
N THR A 34 -3.66 11.03 -18.73
CA THR A 34 -3.93 12.41 -18.27
C THR A 34 -3.53 12.65 -16.81
N PHE A 35 -3.16 11.60 -16.09
CA PHE A 35 -2.82 11.62 -14.68
C PHE A 35 -1.65 10.69 -14.35
N ASN A 36 -1.08 10.86 -13.17
CA ASN A 36 -0.18 9.91 -12.53
C ASN A 36 -0.84 9.42 -11.24
N VAL A 37 -1.17 8.13 -11.18
CA VAL A 37 -1.86 7.53 -10.01
C VAL A 37 -1.05 7.65 -8.72
N ASN A 38 0.27 7.70 -8.83
CA ASN A 38 1.22 7.86 -7.72
C ASN A 38 1.65 9.31 -7.53
N HIS A 39 0.95 10.28 -8.15
CA HIS A 39 1.19 11.68 -7.86
C HIS A 39 1.05 11.92 -6.36
N ALA A 40 2.01 12.64 -5.81
CA ALA A 40 2.09 12.93 -4.41
C ALA A 40 2.18 14.43 -4.19
N ASP A 41 1.47 14.90 -3.16
CA ASP A 41 1.52 16.32 -2.77
C ASP A 41 2.87 16.72 -2.16
N SER A 42 2.94 17.95 -1.63
CA SER A 42 4.15 18.47 -0.97
C SER A 42 4.58 17.66 0.26
N LEU A 43 3.67 16.94 0.90
CA LEU A 43 3.93 16.05 2.04
C LEU A 43 4.34 14.64 1.59
N GLY A 44 4.27 14.36 0.29
CA GLY A 44 4.52 13.04 -0.28
C GLY A 44 3.34 12.08 -0.14
N ASN A 45 2.15 12.56 0.21
CA ASN A 45 0.96 11.71 0.28
C ASN A 45 0.35 11.57 -1.12
N THR A 46 0.12 10.31 -1.52
CA THR A 46 -0.61 9.95 -2.74
C THR A 46 -2.11 9.86 -2.48
N GLY A 47 -2.90 9.61 -3.54
CA GLY A 47 -4.32 9.27 -3.40
C GLY A 47 -4.54 8.11 -2.44
N LEU A 48 -3.71 7.06 -2.54
CA LEU A 48 -3.82 5.88 -1.68
C LEU A 48 -3.56 6.19 -0.20
N HIS A 49 -2.65 7.11 0.13
CA HIS A 49 -2.47 7.57 1.52
C HIS A 49 -3.71 8.28 2.06
N TYR A 50 -4.30 9.16 1.26
CA TYR A 50 -5.49 9.91 1.69
C TYR A 50 -6.70 9.01 1.80
N ALA A 51 -6.92 8.12 0.83
CA ALA A 51 -8.00 7.16 0.88
C ALA A 51 -7.89 6.26 2.12
N ALA A 52 -6.68 5.78 2.41
CA ALA A 52 -6.40 4.98 3.59
C ALA A 52 -6.64 5.75 4.91
N LYS A 53 -6.15 6.98 4.99
CA LYS A 53 -6.27 7.83 6.19
C LYS A 53 -7.72 8.18 6.53
N PHE A 54 -8.55 8.41 5.51
CA PHE A 54 -9.91 8.90 5.66
C PHE A 54 -10.98 7.81 5.53
N GLY A 55 -10.58 6.53 5.45
CA GLY A 55 -11.55 5.44 5.38
C GLY A 55 -12.28 5.33 4.03
N ALA A 56 -11.75 5.94 2.97
CA ALA A 56 -12.35 5.95 1.63
C ALA A 56 -12.14 4.59 0.92
N LEU A 57 -12.78 3.55 1.43
CA LEU A 57 -12.58 2.16 1.03
C LEU A 57 -12.84 1.94 -0.46
N SER A 58 -13.89 2.56 -1.00
CA SER A 58 -14.21 2.51 -2.43
C SER A 58 -13.08 3.10 -3.27
N CYS A 59 -12.51 4.23 -2.84
CA CYS A 59 -11.38 4.85 -3.52
C CYS A 59 -10.11 3.97 -3.44
N VAL A 60 -9.86 3.33 -2.29
CA VAL A 60 -8.75 2.36 -2.15
C VAL A 60 -8.91 1.23 -3.17
N ALA A 61 -10.09 0.62 -3.27
CA ALA A 61 -10.36 -0.47 -4.20
C ALA A 61 -10.13 -0.06 -5.66
N SER A 62 -10.62 1.11 -6.08
CA SER A 62 -10.44 1.59 -7.46
C SER A 62 -9.00 1.98 -7.78
N LEU A 63 -8.26 2.54 -6.81
CA LEU A 63 -6.83 2.85 -6.99
C LEU A 63 -5.98 1.60 -7.12
N LEU A 64 -6.25 0.56 -6.32
CA LEU A 64 -5.48 -0.70 -6.33
C LEU A 64 -5.66 -1.51 -7.62
N GLN A 65 -6.69 -1.20 -8.42
CA GLN A 65 -6.88 -1.77 -9.76
C GLN A 65 -5.98 -1.11 -10.83
N GLN A 66 -5.33 0.02 -10.52
CA GLN A 66 -4.49 0.70 -11.49
C GLN A 66 -3.16 -0.05 -11.66
N PRO A 67 -2.73 -0.36 -12.90
CA PRO A 67 -1.57 -1.24 -13.15
C PRO A 67 -0.23 -0.66 -12.66
N GLU A 68 -0.13 0.66 -12.56
CA GLU A 68 1.09 1.36 -12.14
C GLU A 68 1.07 1.74 -10.65
N ILE A 69 0.07 1.31 -9.86
CA ILE A 69 -0.08 1.72 -8.46
C ILE A 69 1.11 1.29 -7.60
N GLU A 70 1.69 2.24 -6.86
CA GLU A 70 2.73 1.98 -5.86
C GLU A 70 2.07 1.85 -4.48
N VAL A 71 1.75 0.62 -4.08
CA VAL A 71 1.02 0.32 -2.84
C VAL A 71 1.82 0.70 -1.58
N ASP A 72 3.14 0.56 -1.63
CA ASP A 72 4.05 0.77 -0.49
C ASP A 72 4.80 2.11 -0.51
N LYS A 73 4.36 3.06 -1.35
CA LYS A 73 5.03 4.36 -1.42
C LYS A 73 5.05 5.02 -0.04
N GLN A 74 6.21 5.40 0.45
CA GLN A 74 6.33 6.13 1.71
C GLN A 74 6.17 7.63 1.48
N ASN A 75 5.38 8.30 2.32
CA ASN A 75 5.30 9.75 2.31
C ASN A 75 6.64 10.41 2.71
N ARG A 76 6.79 11.72 2.49
CA ARG A 76 8.06 12.42 2.72
C ARG A 76 8.30 12.83 4.18
N ILE A 77 7.23 12.96 4.96
CA ILE A 77 7.32 13.57 6.30
C ILE A 77 7.61 12.52 7.37
N SER A 78 6.80 11.47 7.40
CA SER A 78 6.85 10.40 8.40
C SER A 78 7.34 9.08 7.84
N PHE A 79 7.55 8.97 6.53
CA PHE A 79 7.79 7.69 5.85
C PHE A 79 6.70 6.64 6.12
N ASP A 80 5.48 7.11 6.37
CA ASP A 80 4.33 6.20 6.48
C ASP A 80 3.95 5.73 5.07
N THR A 81 3.63 4.44 4.95
CA THR A 81 2.96 3.86 3.78
C THR A 81 1.44 4.06 3.88
N PRO A 82 0.66 3.82 2.82
CA PRO A 82 -0.80 3.76 2.92
C PRO A 82 -1.29 2.80 3.99
N LEU A 83 -0.60 1.67 4.20
CA LEU A 83 -0.93 0.72 5.27
C LEU A 83 -0.77 1.31 6.68
N HIS A 84 0.23 2.17 6.91
CA HIS A 84 0.33 2.92 8.16
C HIS A 84 -0.83 3.91 8.34
N MET A 85 -1.29 4.53 7.25
CA MET A 85 -2.42 5.46 7.32
C MET A 85 -3.73 4.72 7.63
N ALA A 86 -3.95 3.56 7.00
CA ALA A 86 -5.16 2.74 7.19
C ALA A 86 -5.37 2.34 8.66
N VAL A 87 -4.32 1.88 9.35
CA VAL A 87 -4.43 1.44 10.76
C VAL A 87 -4.71 2.59 11.73
N THR A 88 -4.57 3.85 11.30
CA THR A 88 -4.88 5.03 12.12
C THR A 88 -6.32 5.53 11.95
N TYR A 89 -7.08 4.99 11.00
CA TYR A 89 -8.50 5.29 10.85
C TYR A 89 -9.29 4.66 12.00
N LYS A 90 -10.08 5.49 12.71
CA LYS A 90 -10.75 5.12 13.96
C LYS A 90 -12.28 5.22 13.92
N ASP A 91 -12.84 5.79 12.85
CA ASP A 91 -14.27 6.10 12.82
C ASP A 91 -15.13 4.85 12.63
N ASP A 92 -14.64 3.85 11.89
CA ASP A 92 -15.29 2.54 11.74
C ASP A 92 -14.27 1.39 11.70
N PRO A 93 -14.19 0.55 12.77
CA PRO A 93 -13.30 -0.61 12.82
C PRO A 93 -13.52 -1.62 11.68
N SER A 94 -14.75 -1.78 11.19
CA SER A 94 -15.05 -2.74 10.12
C SER A 94 -14.40 -2.29 8.81
N VAL A 95 -14.49 -0.99 8.52
CA VAL A 95 -13.82 -0.36 7.37
C VAL A 95 -12.30 -0.45 7.52
N THR A 96 -11.74 -0.23 8.72
CA THR A 96 -10.30 -0.39 8.95
C THR A 96 -9.83 -1.81 8.64
N LEU A 97 -10.55 -2.83 9.10
CA LEU A 97 -10.20 -4.23 8.85
C LEU A 97 -10.24 -4.56 7.36
N GLU A 98 -11.34 -4.21 6.69
CA GLU A 98 -11.51 -4.47 5.26
C GLU A 98 -10.46 -3.76 4.42
N MET A 99 -10.16 -2.51 4.75
CA MET A 99 -9.12 -1.72 4.07
C MET A 99 -7.72 -2.29 4.24
N VAL A 100 -7.37 -2.72 5.45
CA VAL A 100 -6.07 -3.32 5.73
C VAL A 100 -5.96 -4.68 5.04
N GLN A 101 -7.02 -5.48 5.05
CA GLN A 101 -7.06 -6.73 4.32
C GLN A 101 -6.89 -6.51 2.81
N LEU A 102 -7.62 -5.55 2.24
CA LEU A 102 -7.55 -5.22 0.81
C LEU A 102 -6.14 -4.75 0.41
N LEU A 103 -5.48 -3.92 1.23
CA LEU A 103 -4.10 -3.52 0.97
C LEU A 103 -3.13 -4.71 1.00
N ILE A 104 -3.28 -5.62 1.98
CA ILE A 104 -2.44 -6.83 2.09
C ILE A 104 -2.67 -7.78 0.90
N GLU A 105 -3.93 -7.94 0.47
CA GLU A 105 -4.29 -8.76 -0.71
C GLU A 105 -3.70 -8.19 -2.02
N HIS A 106 -3.37 -6.90 -2.04
CA HIS A 106 -2.68 -6.21 -3.13
C HIS A 106 -1.18 -5.98 -2.83
N ASP A 107 -0.55 -6.94 -2.15
CA ASP A 107 0.90 -7.01 -1.92
C ASP A 107 1.51 -5.87 -1.08
N ALA A 108 0.72 -5.15 -0.27
CA ALA A 108 1.27 -4.19 0.69
C ALA A 108 2.17 -4.90 1.72
N ASP A 109 3.42 -4.46 1.89
CA ASP A 109 4.35 -5.05 2.86
C ASP A 109 4.12 -4.48 4.28
N PRO A 110 3.58 -5.28 5.24
CA PRO A 110 3.34 -4.85 6.61
C PRO A 110 4.62 -4.71 7.44
N ARG A 111 5.81 -4.96 6.87
CA ARG A 111 7.09 -4.91 7.58
C ARG A 111 7.84 -3.61 7.35
N ILE A 112 7.39 -2.76 6.42
CA ILE A 112 8.05 -1.48 6.11
C ILE A 112 7.98 -0.58 7.35
N PRO A 113 9.12 -0.10 7.88
CA PRO A 113 9.12 0.81 9.01
C PRO A 113 8.98 2.26 8.56
N ASN A 114 8.21 3.05 9.30
CA ASN A 114 8.18 4.49 9.15
C ASN A 114 9.45 5.16 9.75
N LYS A 115 9.47 6.50 9.78
CA LYS A 115 10.59 7.31 10.29
C LYS A 115 10.89 7.05 11.77
N LEU A 116 9.90 6.62 12.55
CA LEU A 116 10.05 6.25 13.96
C LEU A 116 10.46 4.78 14.14
N ARG A 117 10.78 4.07 13.05
CA ARG A 117 11.07 2.63 13.02
C ARG A 117 9.90 1.76 13.47
N GLN A 118 8.68 2.27 13.34
CA GLN A 118 7.46 1.55 13.68
C GLN A 118 6.89 0.95 12.40
N LYS A 119 6.53 -0.32 12.45
CA LYS A 119 5.70 -0.96 11.42
C LYS A 119 4.23 -0.56 11.61
N PRO A 120 3.34 -0.81 10.63
CA PRO A 120 1.90 -0.62 10.80
C PRO A 120 1.35 -1.30 12.07
N VAL A 121 1.79 -2.53 12.40
CA VAL A 121 1.35 -3.25 13.60
C VAL A 121 1.72 -2.53 14.91
N ASP A 122 2.82 -1.77 14.93
CA ASP A 122 3.34 -1.11 16.14
C ASP A 122 2.54 0.15 16.51
N ILE A 123 1.78 0.71 15.56
CA ILE A 123 0.95 1.89 15.74
C ILE A 123 -0.55 1.57 15.89
N VAL A 124 -0.94 0.30 15.79
CA VAL A 124 -2.32 -0.16 16.02
C VAL A 124 -2.76 0.18 17.45
N ASP A 125 -4.00 0.66 17.59
CA ASP A 125 -4.60 0.94 18.88
C ASP A 125 -4.67 -0.33 19.74
N ARG A 126 -4.36 -0.21 21.05
CA ARG A 126 -4.40 -1.34 21.98
C ARG A 126 -5.81 -1.95 22.11
N GLY A 127 -6.85 -1.18 21.80
CA GLY A 127 -8.23 -1.64 21.79
C GLY A 127 -8.63 -2.46 20.56
N PHE A 128 -7.72 -2.70 19.61
CA PHE A 128 -8.04 -3.37 18.35
C PHE A 128 -7.19 -4.64 18.11
N PRO A 129 -7.38 -5.70 18.93
CA PRO A 129 -6.57 -6.92 18.85
C PRO A 129 -6.75 -7.69 17.55
N GLU A 130 -7.92 -7.62 16.92
CA GLU A 130 -8.23 -8.27 15.64
C GLU A 130 -7.35 -7.71 14.52
N LEU A 131 -7.30 -6.37 14.39
CA LEU A 131 -6.45 -5.70 13.41
C LEU A 131 -4.97 -6.00 13.63
N ARG A 132 -4.54 -6.02 14.89
CA ARG A 132 -3.16 -6.39 15.23
C ARG A 132 -2.85 -7.82 14.80
N SER A 133 -3.76 -8.75 15.03
CA SER A 133 -3.60 -10.16 14.67
C SER A 133 -3.52 -10.33 13.15
N LEU A 134 -4.33 -9.60 12.39
CA LEU A 134 -4.31 -9.60 10.92
C LEU A 134 -2.92 -9.22 10.38
N LEU A 135 -2.36 -8.11 10.86
CA LEU A 135 -1.02 -7.66 10.42
C LEU A 135 0.09 -8.63 10.82
N GLN A 136 0.03 -9.20 12.03
CA GLN A 136 0.99 -10.21 12.46
C GLN A 136 0.94 -11.49 11.61
N GLN A 137 -0.27 -11.93 11.23
CA GLN A 137 -0.43 -13.07 10.34
C GLN A 137 0.13 -12.77 8.95
N ALA A 138 -0.12 -11.57 8.41
CA ALA A 138 0.46 -11.14 7.14
C ALA A 138 2.00 -11.11 7.18
N GLU A 139 2.60 -10.60 8.27
CA GLU A 139 4.06 -10.65 8.44
C GLU A 139 4.62 -12.08 8.46
N LEU A 140 3.93 -13.01 9.13
CA LEU A 140 4.35 -14.42 9.18
C LEU A 140 4.19 -15.13 7.84
N GLY A 141 3.11 -14.85 7.10
CA GLY A 141 2.86 -15.43 5.78
C GLY A 141 3.97 -15.11 4.78
N ILE A 142 4.50 -13.88 4.81
CA ILE A 142 5.62 -13.48 3.94
C ILE A 142 6.91 -14.22 4.31
N ASN A 143 7.18 -14.42 5.61
CA ASN A 143 8.39 -15.12 6.04
C ASN A 143 8.38 -16.61 5.66
N MET A 144 7.22 -17.27 5.72
CA MET A 144 7.11 -18.70 5.35
C MET A 144 7.36 -18.93 3.84
N GLY A 145 7.00 -17.97 2.97
CA GLY A 145 7.28 -18.06 1.55
C GLY A 145 8.76 -17.94 1.15
N GLN A 146 9.65 -17.61 2.10
CA GLN A 146 11.08 -17.40 1.86
C GLN A 146 11.96 -18.62 2.22
N ASP A 147 11.44 -19.59 2.97
CA ASP A 147 12.18 -20.76 3.47
C ASP A 147 12.07 -22.02 2.58
N ASP A 148 11.25 -22.01 1.51
CA ASP A 148 11.03 -23.18 0.63
C ASP A 148 11.99 -23.26 -0.59
N ILE A 149 12.98 -22.36 -0.70
CA ILE A 149 14.06 -22.49 -1.70
C ILE A 149 15.28 -23.14 -1.04
N VAL A 150 15.12 -24.38 -0.58
CA VAL A 150 16.27 -25.23 -0.24
C VAL A 150 16.84 -25.70 -1.59
N GLY A 151 17.99 -25.16 -1.96
CA GLY A 151 18.71 -25.54 -3.17
C GLY A 151 19.03 -27.03 -3.15
N ASP A 152 18.32 -27.79 -3.98
CA ASP A 152 18.70 -29.13 -4.39
C ASP A 152 19.80 -29.00 -5.45
N ASP A 153 21.01 -28.69 -5.00
CA ASP A 153 22.23 -28.80 -5.81
C ASP A 153 23.26 -29.60 -5.00
N SER A 154 23.02 -30.92 -4.93
CA SER A 154 24.08 -31.88 -4.66
C SER A 154 24.08 -33.01 -5.69
N ASP A 155 24.01 -32.64 -6.97
CA ASP A 155 24.46 -33.51 -8.06
C ASP A 155 25.80 -32.96 -8.59
N SER A 156 26.90 -33.48 -8.04
CA SER A 156 28.16 -33.52 -8.78
C SER A 156 28.76 -34.92 -8.70
N ASP A 157 28.08 -35.87 -9.34
CA ASP A 157 28.78 -36.99 -9.96
C ASP A 157 29.63 -36.44 -11.11
N SER A 158 30.95 -36.45 -10.95
CA SER A 158 31.89 -36.37 -12.07
C SER A 158 32.99 -37.41 -11.85
N ASP A 159 32.76 -38.59 -12.42
CA ASP A 159 33.77 -39.57 -12.77
C ASP A 159 34.78 -39.01 -13.81
N GLY A 160 36.03 -39.51 -13.75
CA GLY A 160 37.06 -39.47 -14.81
C GLY A 160 37.98 -38.23 -14.81
N GLU A 161 39.31 -38.26 -14.99
CA GLU A 161 40.22 -39.25 -15.58
C GLU A 161 41.72 -38.97 -15.21
N ILE A 162 42.51 -40.06 -15.05
CA ILE A 162 43.93 -40.36 -15.44
C ILE A 162 45.05 -39.29 -15.28
N SER A 163 46.19 -39.56 -14.60
CA SER A 163 47.54 -39.99 -15.12
C SER A 163 48.55 -39.82 -13.95
N GLU A 164 49.63 -40.59 -13.73
CA GLU A 164 50.74 -41.09 -14.57
C GLU A 164 51.24 -42.48 -14.14
#